data_AF-A0A3B0VJF4-F1
#
_entry.id   AF-A0A3B0VJF4-F1
#
_cell.length_a   1.000
_cell.length_b   1.000
_cell.length_c   1.000
_cell.angle_alpha   90.00
_cell.angle_beta   90.00
_cell.angle_gamma   90.00
#
_symmetry.space_group_name_H-M   'P 1'
#
loop_
_entity.id
_entity.type
_entity.pdbx_description
1 polymer ?
#
loop_
_entity_poly.entity_id
_entity_poly.type
_entity_poly.pdbx_seq_one_letter_code
_entity_poly.pdbx_strand_id
1 'polypeptide(L)' 'MFKRKEKEDGVTETAVMAALSTVIEPELHRDLVSLNMIRNLQIEGND' A
#
# COMPACT_ATOMS: atom_id res chain seq x y z
N MET A 1 32.84 -6.72 14.42
CA MET A 1 31.75 -6.10 15.21
C MET A 1 30.67 -5.66 14.23
N PHE A 2 29.46 -6.17 14.39
CA PHE A 2 28.43 -6.24 13.34
C PHE A 2 27.82 -4.87 13.00
N LYS A 3 27.83 -4.53 11.70
CA LYS A 3 27.11 -3.38 11.13
C LYS A 3 25.62 -3.74 11.15
N ARG A 4 24.83 -3.09 12.01
CA ARG A 4 23.37 -3.22 12.00
C ARG A 4 22.88 -2.77 10.63
N LYS A 5 22.33 -3.69 9.83
CA LYS A 5 21.50 -3.33 8.68
C LYS A 5 20.30 -2.61 9.27
N GLU A 6 20.16 -1.33 8.98
CA GLU A 6 18.87 -0.65 9.09
C GLU A 6 17.93 -1.46 8.22
N LYS A 7 17.01 -2.18 8.86
CA LYS A 7 15.93 -2.78 8.12
C LYS A 7 15.10 -1.61 7.62
N GLU A 8 14.95 -1.52 6.31
CA GLU A 8 13.85 -0.79 5.70
C GLU A 8 12.56 -1.55 6.05
N ASP A 9 12.16 -1.54 7.33
CA ASP A 9 10.86 -2.02 7.83
C ASP A 9 9.78 -0.97 7.51
N GLY A 10 9.90 -0.36 6.34
CA GLY A 10 9.03 0.70 5.88
C GLY A 10 7.81 0.16 5.17
N VAL A 11 6.65 0.80 5.37
CA VAL A 11 5.45 0.47 4.62
C VAL A 11 5.68 0.89 3.17
N THR A 12 5.76 -0.08 2.25
CA THR A 12 5.99 0.19 0.83
C THR A 12 4.69 0.49 0.09
N GLU A 13 4.75 1.32 -0.95
CA GLU A 13 3.60 1.62 -1.82
C GLU A 13 2.96 0.37 -2.39
N THR A 14 3.76 -0.63 -2.75
CA THR A 14 3.26 -1.91 -3.27
C THR A 14 2.45 -2.68 -2.22
N ALA A 15 2.88 -2.67 -0.96
CA ALA A 15 2.14 -3.31 0.13
C ALA A 15 0.80 -2.61 0.38
N VAL A 16 0.77 -1.26 0.35
CA VAL A 16 -0.46 -0.50 0.52
C VAL A 16 -1.40 -0.70 -0.68
N MET A 17 -0.90 -0.67 -1.91
CA MET A 17 -1.71 -0.94 -3.11
C MET A 17 -2.31 -2.34 -3.11
N ALA A 18 -1.54 -3.34 -2.66
CA ALA A 18 -2.02 -4.72 -2.52
C ALA A 18 -3.09 -4.85 -1.42
N ALA A 19 -3.00 -4.07 -0.33
CA ALA A 19 -4.05 -4.03 0.68
C ALA A 19 -5.32 -3.35 0.15
N LEU A 20 -5.17 -2.24 -0.58
CA LEU A 20 -6.30 -1.47 -1.13
C LEU A 20 -7.05 -2.24 -2.23
N SER A 21 -6.40 -3.15 -2.95
CA SER A 21 -7.07 -4.02 -3.92
C SER A 21 -7.97 -5.09 -3.29
N THR A 22 -7.86 -5.32 -1.97
CA THR A 22 -8.80 -6.20 -1.24
C THR A 22 -10.13 -5.52 -0.93
N VAL A 23 -10.18 -4.19 -1.01
CA VAL A 23 -11.40 -3.42 -0.79
C VAL A 23 -12.23 -3.46 -2.08
N ILE A 24 -13.35 -4.18 -2.02
CA ILE A 24 -14.28 -4.34 -3.14
C ILE A 24 -15.42 -3.34 -3.01
N GLU A 25 -15.74 -2.68 -4.12
CA GLU A 25 -16.92 -1.82 -4.24
C GLU A 25 -18.18 -2.71 -4.38
N PRO A 26 -19.20 -2.57 -3.51
CA PRO A 26 -20.32 -3.50 -3.43
C PRO A 26 -21.25 -3.49 -4.65
N GLU A 27 -21.37 -2.37 -5.35
CA GLU A 27 -22.28 -2.14 -6.47
C GLU A 27 -21.71 -2.60 -7.81
N LEU A 28 -20.39 -2.52 -7.97
CA LEU A 28 -19.64 -2.88 -9.17
C LEU A 28 -18.89 -4.21 -9.01
N HIS A 29 -18.79 -4.74 -7.79
CA HIS A 29 -18.05 -5.96 -7.45
C HIS A 29 -16.60 -5.96 -7.94
N ARG A 30 -15.98 -4.77 -7.99
CA ARG A 30 -14.59 -4.58 -8.45
C ARG A 30 -13.79 -3.85 -7.39
N ASP A 31 -12.48 -4.08 -7.40
CA ASP A 31 -11.59 -3.44 -6.44
C ASP A 31 -11.33 -1.96 -6.78
N LEU A 32 -11.09 -1.17 -5.74
CA LEU A 32 -10.88 0.28 -5.87
C LEU A 32 -9.66 0.64 -6.71
N VAL A 33 -8.65 -0.24 -6.77
CA VAL A 33 -7.45 -0.05 -7.57
C VAL A 33 -7.77 -0.25 -9.05
N SER A 34 -8.48 -1.31 -9.44
CA SER A 34 -8.95 -1.58 -10.80
C SER A 34 -9.93 -0.53 -11.32
N LEU A 35 -10.70 0.09 -10.42
CA LEU A 35 -11.59 1.20 -10.76
C LEU A 35 -10.84 2.53 -10.91
N ASN A 36 -9.51 2.54 -10.77
CA ASN A 36 -8.66 3.72 -10.89
C ASN A 36 -9.14 4.87 -9.98
N MET A 37 -9.67 4.51 -8.80
CA MET A 37 -10.22 5.46 -7.83
C MET A 37 -9.14 6.07 -6.93
N ILE A 38 -7.96 5.45 -6.87
CA ILE A 38 -6.80 5.92 -6.10
C ILE A 38 -5.86 6.65 -7.05
N ARG A 39 -5.62 7.95 -6.81
CA ARG A 39 -4.79 8.80 -7.69
C ARG A 39 -3.57 9.39 -7.01
N ASN A 40 -3.67 9.72 -5.72
CA ASN A 40 -2.59 10.34 -4.94
C ASN A 40 -2.42 9.52 -3.65
N LEU A 41 -1.58 8.48 -3.71
CA LEU A 41 -1.22 7.68 -2.54
C LEU A 41 0.08 8.26 -1.96
N GLN A 42 0.00 8.73 -0.72
CA GLN A 42 1.14 9.25 0.03
C GLN A 42 1.27 8.43 1.31
N ILE A 43 2.46 7.89 1.56
CA ILE A 43 2.77 7.13 2.77
C ILE A 43 3.58 8.03 3.69
N GLU A 44 3.03 8.32 4.86
CA GLU A 44 3.71 9.08 5.91
C GLU A 44 3.92 8.18 7.12
N GLY A 45 5.15 8.17 7.64
CA GLY A 45 5.55 7.31 8.76
C GLY A 45 6.35 6.10 8.31
N ASN A 46 7.64 6.14 8.62
CA ASN A 46 8.61 5.08 8.33
C ASN A 46 9.56 4.89 9.52
N ASP A 47 9.01 5.02 10.74
CA ASP A 47 9.74 5.08 12.02
C ASP A 47 9.83 3.69 12.68
#